data_AF-F4LQF3-F1
#
_entry.id   AF-F4LQF3-F1
#
_cell.length_a   1.000
_cell.length_b   1.000
_cell.length_c   1.000
_cell.angle_alpha   90.00
_cell.angle_beta   90.00
_cell.angle_gamma   90.00
#
_symmetry.space_group_name_H-M   'P 1'
#
loop_
_entity.id
_entity.type
_entity.pdbx_description
1 polymer ?
#
loop_
_entity_poly.entity_id
_entity_poly.type
_entity_poly.pdbx_seq_one_letter_code
_entity_poly.pdbx_strand_id
1 'polypeptide(L)'
;MFLFVLLHVCGSVLPALEYTNIQAALADAFGSLVDPNEGLTGFRSLNVPSGGRAESLGTAFTGIADDIGFFEYNPAASSVLENTEVAVFHNAWIADSALETISWTTRKNNFGGGASLRCFYLPFTEYNIFGERVAGGYYSETALTLNMSYNFLAGYYFKGLSLGYNLKTAFRSMPDYADNDTNEIIAGSGLAQSAVAVMADAGLLLRFNAAKRYASREPNLKIGLTVSNLGAAFTGFGSDGGVTLDDPLPTRIALGVSYRIIRPVLVSLEFRQPVNLQNVSESGSWSAAAGTEIRITDFFAFQAGFLLQGGNPRFSIGSEFAVSSCILNVNYTLDLTSSLNPLNRISLSAKMKLGDGGRAEKQARIDEFYNEGLRSYAQGELEEAIAAWRECLALDPRFDPAKNAISAAQESLRLILRIREIQTLD
;
A
#
# COMPACT_ATOMS: atom_id res chain seq x y z
N MET A 1 16.70 3.06 -19.31
CA MET A 1 16.68 4.39 -19.98
C MET A 1 16.66 5.54 -18.97
N PHE A 2 15.84 5.50 -17.91
CA PHE A 2 15.85 6.54 -16.86
C PHE A 2 17.16 6.65 -16.06
N LEU A 3 17.80 5.51 -15.73
CA LEU A 3 19.14 5.49 -15.13
C LEU A 3 20.22 6.07 -16.08
N PHE A 4 20.01 5.94 -17.40
CA PHE A 4 20.93 6.43 -18.43
C PHE A 4 20.83 7.94 -18.65
N VAL A 5 19.65 8.55 -18.41
CA VAL A 5 19.43 9.99 -18.51
C VAL A 5 20.03 10.72 -17.30
N LEU A 6 19.98 10.13 -16.10
CA LEU A 6 20.70 10.66 -14.93
C LEU A 6 22.23 10.52 -15.09
N LEU A 7 22.71 9.45 -15.74
CA LEU A 7 24.11 9.27 -16.10
C LEU A 7 24.62 10.22 -17.20
N HIS A 8 23.75 10.87 -17.97
CA HIS A 8 24.14 11.82 -19.03
C HIS A 8 24.15 13.29 -18.60
N VAL A 9 23.54 13.63 -17.46
CA VAL A 9 23.60 15.01 -16.91
C VAL A 9 24.94 15.28 -16.22
N CYS A 10 25.72 14.24 -15.89
CA CYS A 10 27.12 14.35 -15.48
C CYS A 10 28.04 14.20 -16.69
N GLY A 11 28.42 15.33 -17.29
CA GLY A 11 29.27 15.38 -18.49
C GLY A 11 30.63 14.67 -18.34
N SER A 12 30.94 13.87 -19.34
CA SER A 12 32.27 13.70 -19.96
C SER A 12 33.51 13.85 -19.07
N VAL A 13 33.82 12.84 -18.27
CA VAL A 13 35.09 12.07 -18.18
C VAL A 13 34.69 10.84 -17.35
N LEU A 14 35.19 9.64 -17.66
CA LEU A 14 35.09 8.49 -16.77
C LEU A 14 36.34 8.43 -15.88
N PRO A 15 36.49 9.22 -14.79
CA PRO A 15 37.30 8.76 -13.67
C PRO A 15 36.47 7.76 -12.86
N ALA A 16 37.14 6.86 -12.15
CA ALA A 16 36.50 5.93 -11.24
C ALA A 16 35.56 6.71 -10.29
N LEU A 17 34.24 6.52 -10.45
CA LEU A 17 33.21 7.11 -9.60
C LEU A 17 33.33 6.44 -8.22
N GLU A 18 34.05 7.07 -7.30
CA GLU A 18 34.03 6.65 -5.89
C GLU A 18 32.64 6.87 -5.28
N TYR A 19 32.20 5.87 -4.53
CA TYR A 19 31.05 5.83 -3.60
C TYR A 19 30.57 7.21 -3.16
N THR A 20 31.49 7.79 -2.39
CA THR A 20 31.40 9.04 -1.64
C THR A 20 31.01 10.22 -2.52
N ASN A 21 31.39 10.23 -3.81
CA ASN A 21 31.03 11.30 -4.73
C ASN A 21 29.54 11.29 -5.09
N ILE A 22 28.89 10.13 -5.09
CA ILE A 22 27.44 10.02 -5.36
C ILE A 22 26.65 10.49 -4.12
N GLN A 23 27.01 10.05 -2.91
CA GLN A 23 26.34 10.54 -1.69
C GLN A 23 26.54 12.04 -1.53
N ALA A 24 27.76 12.54 -1.72
CA ALA A 24 28.06 13.96 -1.61
C ALA A 24 27.26 14.77 -2.65
N ALA A 25 27.23 14.33 -3.91
CA ALA A 25 26.45 15.01 -4.95
C ALA A 25 24.94 14.99 -4.64
N LEU A 26 24.40 13.89 -4.11
CA LEU A 26 23.00 13.82 -3.69
C LEU A 26 22.73 14.71 -2.48
N ALA A 27 23.59 14.68 -1.47
CA ALA A 27 23.46 15.53 -0.28
C ALA A 27 23.51 17.02 -0.67
N ASP A 28 24.41 17.43 -1.56
CA ASP A 28 24.50 18.80 -2.06
C ASP A 28 23.27 19.18 -2.90
N ALA A 29 22.82 18.29 -3.79
CA ALA A 29 21.67 18.55 -4.67
C ALA A 29 20.34 18.69 -3.90
N PHE A 30 20.20 17.98 -2.78
CA PHE A 30 18.97 17.95 -1.99
C PHE A 30 19.10 18.63 -0.62
N GLY A 31 20.27 19.19 -0.28
CA GLY A 31 20.54 19.78 1.04
C GLY A 31 19.61 20.93 1.42
N SER A 32 19.08 21.68 0.44
CA SER A 32 18.09 22.73 0.69
C SER A 32 16.71 22.21 1.11
N LEU A 33 16.47 20.90 1.01
CA LEU A 33 15.22 20.26 1.39
C LEU A 33 15.30 19.57 2.76
N VAL A 34 16.43 19.67 3.49
CA VAL A 34 16.53 19.11 4.84
C VAL A 34 15.41 19.67 5.72
N ASP A 35 14.69 18.77 6.37
CA ASP A 35 13.54 19.11 7.19
C ASP A 35 13.99 19.41 8.63
N PRO A 36 13.79 20.63 9.15
CA PRO A 36 14.19 20.97 10.51
C PRO A 36 13.40 20.21 11.58
N ASN A 37 12.23 19.67 11.23
CA ASN A 37 11.37 18.92 12.13
C ASN A 37 11.56 17.39 11.98
N GLU A 38 12.58 16.96 11.23
CA GLU A 38 12.86 15.54 11.07
C GLU A 38 13.21 14.89 12.41
N GLY A 39 12.50 13.82 12.74
CA GLY A 39 12.77 13.04 13.93
C GLY A 39 12.04 13.46 15.20
N LEU A 40 11.11 14.41 15.13
CA LEU A 40 10.26 14.79 16.27
C LEU A 40 9.10 13.80 16.53
N THR A 41 9.14 12.59 15.95
CA THR A 41 8.09 11.56 16.11
C THR A 41 8.67 10.27 16.69
N GLY A 42 7.89 9.63 17.57
CA GLY A 42 8.13 8.28 18.07
C GLY A 42 7.73 7.20 17.06
N PHE A 43 7.89 5.92 17.42
CA PHE A 43 7.48 4.76 16.61
C PHE A 43 7.93 4.82 15.14
N ARG A 44 9.21 5.17 14.93
CA ARG A 44 9.75 5.45 13.59
C ARG A 44 9.75 4.23 12.67
N SER A 45 9.65 3.01 13.21
CA SER A 45 9.47 1.79 12.40
C SER A 45 8.25 1.86 11.49
N LEU A 46 7.23 2.65 11.84
CA LEU A 46 6.03 2.88 11.02
C LEU A 46 6.31 3.63 9.71
N ASN A 47 7.45 4.34 9.62
CA ASN A 47 7.90 5.01 8.39
C ASN A 47 8.76 4.09 7.50
N VAL A 48 9.24 2.97 8.05
CA VAL A 48 10.02 1.99 7.30
C VAL A 48 9.04 1.08 6.57
N PRO A 49 9.13 0.92 5.23
CA PRO A 49 8.23 0.02 4.51
C PRO A 49 8.55 -1.44 4.84
N SER A 50 7.53 -2.30 4.92
CA SER A 50 7.77 -3.75 5.08
C SER A 50 8.51 -4.37 3.90
N GLY A 51 8.43 -3.75 2.71
CA GLY A 51 9.17 -4.14 1.54
C GLY A 51 8.31 -4.49 0.33
N GLY A 52 8.81 -5.40 -0.50
CA GLY A 52 8.12 -5.94 -1.66
C GLY A 52 7.82 -4.90 -2.75
N ARG A 53 6.67 -5.11 -3.42
CA ARG A 53 6.26 -4.32 -4.58
C ARG A 53 6.06 -2.84 -4.27
N ALA A 54 5.51 -2.51 -3.09
CA ALA A 54 5.28 -1.12 -2.69
C ALA A 54 6.60 -0.36 -2.50
N GLU A 55 7.59 -0.96 -1.85
CA GLU A 55 8.91 -0.34 -1.71
C GLU A 55 9.59 -0.17 -3.07
N SER A 56 9.51 -1.17 -3.94
CA SER A 56 10.05 -1.12 -5.31
C SER A 56 9.51 0.05 -6.14
N LEU A 57 8.27 0.48 -5.86
CA LEU A 57 7.59 1.59 -6.51
C LEU A 57 7.84 2.93 -5.80
N GLY A 58 8.93 3.04 -5.04
CA GLY A 58 9.28 4.26 -4.32
C GLY A 58 8.24 4.59 -3.26
N THR A 59 7.50 3.59 -2.77
CA THR A 59 6.37 3.72 -1.83
C THR A 59 5.15 4.45 -2.38
N ALA A 60 5.08 4.80 -3.67
CA ALA A 60 3.92 5.46 -4.30
C ALA A 60 2.73 4.49 -4.49
N PHE A 61 2.11 4.07 -3.40
CA PHE A 61 1.22 2.92 -3.34
C PHE A 61 -0.20 3.22 -2.86
N THR A 62 -0.48 4.39 -2.27
CA THR A 62 -1.82 4.76 -1.76
C THR A 62 -2.90 4.72 -2.85
N GLY A 63 -2.56 5.12 -4.08
CA GLY A 63 -3.45 5.03 -5.24
C GLY A 63 -3.43 3.68 -5.95
N ILE A 64 -2.43 2.82 -5.72
CA ILE A 64 -2.33 1.48 -6.33
C ILE A 64 -3.14 0.48 -5.50
N ALA A 65 -2.68 0.29 -4.25
CA ALA A 65 -3.24 -0.51 -3.17
C ALA A 65 -4.04 -1.74 -3.64
N ASP A 66 -3.41 -2.59 -4.46
CA ASP A 66 -4.03 -3.75 -5.08
C ASP A 66 -3.36 -5.09 -4.74
N ASP A 67 -2.47 -5.09 -3.76
CA ASP A 67 -1.98 -6.29 -3.09
C ASP A 67 -1.97 -6.08 -1.56
N ILE A 68 -1.62 -7.13 -0.83
CA ILE A 68 -1.55 -7.16 0.64
C ILE A 68 -0.68 -6.06 1.27
N GLY A 69 0.22 -5.40 0.52
CA GLY A 69 0.97 -4.24 1.01
C GLY A 69 0.08 -3.07 1.43
N PHE A 70 -1.21 -3.08 1.07
CA PHE A 70 -2.16 -2.00 1.37
C PHE A 70 -2.25 -1.61 2.85
N PHE A 71 -1.93 -2.50 3.81
CA PHE A 71 -2.00 -2.23 5.25
C PHE A 71 -1.25 -0.95 5.64
N GLU A 72 -0.17 -0.60 4.95
CA GLU A 72 0.66 0.57 5.26
C GLU A 72 0.31 1.83 4.48
N TYR A 73 -0.51 1.70 3.43
CA TYR A 73 -0.69 2.77 2.43
C TYR A 73 -2.13 3.20 2.23
N ASN A 74 -3.08 2.25 2.16
CA ASN A 74 -4.49 2.58 2.00
C ASN A 74 -5.40 1.45 2.53
N PRO A 75 -6.01 1.60 3.72
CA PRO A 75 -6.85 0.58 4.33
C PRO A 75 -8.14 0.27 3.55
N ALA A 76 -8.54 1.10 2.56
CA ALA A 76 -9.73 0.85 1.74
C ALA A 76 -9.59 -0.35 0.79
N ALA A 77 -8.36 -0.83 0.57
CA ALA A 77 -8.04 -1.79 -0.47
C ALA A 77 -8.55 -3.22 -0.23
N SER A 78 -8.70 -3.68 1.01
CA SER A 78 -9.05 -5.09 1.28
C SER A 78 -10.39 -5.50 0.65
N SER A 79 -11.32 -4.56 0.48
CA SER A 79 -12.64 -4.76 -0.14
C SER A 79 -12.59 -4.83 -1.68
N VAL A 80 -11.41 -4.61 -2.27
CA VAL A 80 -11.21 -4.58 -3.72
C VAL A 80 -10.15 -5.53 -4.24
N LEU A 81 -9.39 -6.19 -3.35
CA LEU A 81 -8.43 -7.22 -3.73
C LEU A 81 -9.08 -8.36 -4.50
N GLU A 82 -8.33 -8.94 -5.42
CA GLU A 82 -8.79 -10.05 -6.25
C GLU A 82 -8.79 -11.35 -5.46
N ASN A 83 -7.73 -11.59 -4.69
CA ASN A 83 -7.52 -12.82 -3.95
C ASN A 83 -7.48 -12.57 -2.44
N THR A 84 -7.77 -13.64 -1.69
CA THR A 84 -7.29 -13.80 -0.32
C THR A 84 -5.79 -14.03 -0.39
N GLU A 85 -5.04 -13.32 0.44
CA GLU A 85 -3.57 -13.33 0.39
C GLU A 85 -3.00 -13.56 1.79
N VAL A 86 -1.90 -14.32 1.85
CA VAL A 86 -0.97 -14.36 2.98
C VAL A 86 0.37 -13.90 2.46
N ALA A 87 1.10 -13.09 3.21
CA ALA A 87 2.44 -12.71 2.82
C ALA A 87 3.38 -12.62 4.01
N VAL A 88 4.64 -12.90 3.73
CA VAL A 88 5.77 -12.62 4.61
C VAL A 88 6.72 -11.66 3.90
N PHE A 89 7.27 -10.73 4.66
CA PHE A 89 8.27 -9.77 4.20
C PHE A 89 9.43 -9.76 5.16
N HIS A 90 10.63 -9.74 4.60
CA HIS A 90 11.89 -9.55 5.30
C HIS A 90 12.58 -8.33 4.68
N ASN A 91 12.76 -7.28 5.46
CA ASN A 91 13.50 -6.08 5.02
C ASN A 91 14.76 -5.94 5.87
N ALA A 92 15.92 -6.27 5.28
CA ALA A 92 17.21 -6.08 5.92
C ALA A 92 17.66 -4.64 5.67
N TRP A 93 17.73 -3.83 6.72
CA TRP A 93 18.02 -2.40 6.62
C TRP A 93 19.49 -2.10 6.97
N ILE A 94 19.76 -1.01 7.69
CA ILE A 94 21.13 -0.57 8.04
C ILE A 94 21.53 -1.06 9.44
N ALA A 95 22.84 -1.19 9.70
CA ALA A 95 23.39 -1.52 11.02
C ALA A 95 22.76 -2.79 11.66
N ASP A 96 22.62 -3.86 10.88
CA ASP A 96 22.00 -5.13 11.30
C ASP A 96 20.54 -5.00 11.79
N SER A 97 19.86 -3.88 11.50
CA SER A 97 18.42 -3.76 11.72
C SER A 97 17.63 -4.50 10.65
N ALA A 98 16.51 -5.09 11.06
CA ALA A 98 15.60 -5.75 10.16
C ALA A 98 14.14 -5.50 10.56
N LEU A 99 13.26 -5.60 9.56
CA LEU A 99 11.81 -5.55 9.73
C LEU A 99 11.21 -6.84 9.16
N GLU A 100 10.58 -7.61 10.03
CA GLU A 100 9.80 -8.79 9.65
C GLU A 100 8.32 -8.42 9.62
N THR A 101 7.61 -8.90 8.62
CA THR A 101 6.16 -8.68 8.52
C THR A 101 5.47 -9.95 8.08
N ILE A 102 4.36 -10.27 8.74
CA ILE A 102 3.40 -11.28 8.30
C ILE A 102 2.03 -10.63 8.17
N SER A 103 1.36 -10.86 7.06
CA SER A 103 0.08 -10.26 6.76
C SER A 103 -0.88 -11.31 6.20
N TRP A 104 -2.16 -11.17 6.52
CA TRP A 104 -3.25 -11.93 5.94
C TRP A 104 -4.42 -11.01 5.62
N THR A 105 -5.05 -11.21 4.46
CA THR A 105 -6.25 -10.47 4.08
C THR A 105 -7.22 -11.37 3.33
N THR A 106 -8.51 -11.10 3.50
CA THR A 106 -9.58 -11.77 2.81
C THR A 106 -10.64 -10.77 2.38
N ARG A 107 -11.40 -11.16 1.38
CA ARG A 107 -12.52 -10.40 0.86
C ARG A 107 -13.73 -11.30 0.70
N LYS A 108 -14.90 -10.80 1.06
CA LYS A 108 -16.20 -11.41 0.79
C LYS A 108 -17.10 -10.37 0.10
N ASN A 109 -17.26 -10.50 -1.22
CA ASN A 109 -18.00 -9.57 -2.07
C ASN A 109 -17.46 -8.13 -1.95
N ASN A 110 -18.21 -7.22 -1.32
CA ASN A 110 -17.82 -5.82 -1.14
C ASN A 110 -17.22 -5.53 0.23
N PHE A 111 -17.11 -6.52 1.11
CA PHE A 111 -16.46 -6.39 2.41
C PHE A 111 -15.07 -7.02 2.36
N GLY A 112 -14.09 -6.32 2.94
CA GLY A 112 -12.73 -6.81 3.09
C GLY A 112 -12.27 -6.68 4.53
N GLY A 113 -11.32 -7.54 4.91
CA GLY A 113 -10.67 -7.45 6.21
C GLY A 113 -9.35 -8.19 6.23
N GLY A 114 -8.61 -8.06 7.33
CA GLY A 114 -7.33 -8.72 7.49
C GLY A 114 -6.60 -8.32 8.75
N ALA A 115 -5.44 -8.93 8.97
CA ALA A 115 -4.53 -8.59 10.03
C ALA A 115 -3.09 -8.56 9.51
N SER A 116 -2.26 -7.71 10.10
CA SER A 116 -0.83 -7.63 9.81
C SER A 116 -0.06 -7.45 11.10
N LEU A 117 1.00 -8.22 11.28
CA LEU A 117 1.94 -8.11 12.38
C LEU A 117 3.31 -7.73 11.81
N ARG A 118 3.91 -6.69 12.38
CA ARG A 118 5.21 -6.14 11.97
C ARG A 118 6.12 -6.12 13.19
N CYS A 119 7.37 -6.52 13.04
CA CYS A 119 8.37 -6.48 14.10
C CYS A 119 9.66 -5.91 13.55
N PHE A 120 9.98 -4.67 13.95
CA PHE A 120 11.27 -4.06 13.73
C PHE A 120 12.18 -4.39 14.90
N TYR A 121 13.43 -4.75 14.64
CA TYR A 121 14.43 -4.93 15.68
C TYR A 121 15.81 -4.47 15.23
N LEU A 122 16.58 -4.00 16.20
CA LEU A 122 17.95 -3.52 16.04
C LEU A 122 18.78 -3.98 17.25
N PRO A 123 19.90 -4.68 17.04
CA PRO A 123 20.85 -4.93 18.13
C PRO A 123 21.40 -3.61 18.65
N PHE A 124 21.29 -3.39 19.95
CA PHE A 124 21.76 -2.18 20.61
C PHE A 124 22.91 -2.54 21.55
N THR A 125 24.02 -1.81 21.44
CA THR A 125 25.19 -1.96 22.31
C THR A 125 25.44 -0.63 23.00
N GLU A 126 25.51 -0.68 24.32
CA GLU A 126 25.79 0.51 25.13
C GLU A 126 27.29 0.62 25.40
N TYR A 127 27.80 1.83 25.26
CA TYR A 127 29.18 2.18 25.54
C TYR A 127 29.24 3.25 26.63
N ASN A 128 30.11 3.06 27.62
CA ASN A 128 30.36 4.08 28.63
C ASN A 128 31.19 5.25 28.07
N ILE A 129 31.45 6.24 28.92
CA ILE A 129 32.24 7.43 28.57
C ILE A 129 33.69 7.14 28.14
N PHE A 130 34.20 5.94 28.43
CA PHE A 130 35.54 5.49 28.03
C PHE A 130 35.53 4.64 26.75
N GLY A 131 34.35 4.42 26.15
CA GLY A 131 34.18 3.61 24.94
C GLY A 131 34.20 2.11 25.19
N GLU A 132 34.06 1.67 26.45
CA GLU A 132 33.95 0.26 26.80
C GLU A 132 32.49 -0.18 26.69
N ARG A 133 32.28 -1.41 26.20
CA ARG A 133 30.95 -2.00 26.14
C ARG A 133 30.50 -2.40 27.54
N VAL A 134 29.38 -1.83 27.99
CA VAL A 134 28.87 -2.04 29.36
C VAL A 134 27.54 -2.78 29.41
N ALA A 135 26.72 -2.65 28.37
CA ALA A 135 25.48 -3.40 28.23
C ALA A 135 25.18 -3.73 26.76
N GLY A 136 24.12 -4.50 26.56
CA GLY A 136 23.61 -4.79 25.23
C GLY A 136 22.23 -5.44 25.30
N GLY A 137 21.46 -5.24 24.23
CA GLY A 137 20.12 -5.77 24.13
C GLY A 137 19.55 -5.52 22.75
N TYR A 138 18.22 -5.55 22.66
CA TYR A 138 17.51 -5.25 21.43
C TYR A 138 16.53 -4.13 21.67
N TYR A 139 16.64 -3.10 20.83
CA TYR A 139 15.51 -2.24 20.57
C TYR A 139 14.55 -2.98 19.65
N SER A 140 13.26 -2.98 19.96
CA SER A 140 12.25 -3.51 19.05
C SER A 140 10.96 -2.71 19.06
N GLU A 141 10.31 -2.64 17.91
CA GLU A 141 8.97 -2.09 17.75
C GLU A 141 8.09 -3.11 17.06
N THR A 142 7.10 -3.64 17.78
CA THR A 142 6.14 -4.60 17.26
C THR A 142 4.78 -3.92 17.10
N ALA A 143 4.20 -3.96 15.90
CA ALA A 143 2.90 -3.37 15.60
C ALA A 143 1.92 -4.41 15.05
N LEU A 144 0.74 -4.50 15.67
CA LEU A 144 -0.40 -5.26 15.18
C LEU A 144 -1.40 -4.31 14.51
N THR A 145 -1.82 -4.65 13.30
CA THR A 145 -2.85 -3.92 12.54
C THR A 145 -4.02 -4.84 12.25
N LEU A 146 -5.23 -4.40 12.55
CA LEU A 146 -6.49 -5.02 12.13
C LEU A 146 -7.17 -4.12 11.12
N ASN A 147 -7.60 -4.69 10.00
CA ASN A 147 -8.21 -3.95 8.89
C ASN A 147 -9.67 -4.36 8.67
N MET A 148 -10.49 -3.37 8.33
CA MET A 148 -11.79 -3.57 7.71
C MET A 148 -12.02 -2.55 6.60
N SER A 149 -12.69 -2.96 5.52
CA SER A 149 -13.11 -2.03 4.48
C SER A 149 -14.38 -2.47 3.77
N TYR A 150 -15.05 -1.52 3.13
CA TYR A 150 -16.26 -1.76 2.35
C TYR A 150 -16.26 -0.95 1.06
N ASN A 151 -16.64 -1.60 -0.04
CA ASN A 151 -16.77 -0.98 -1.36
C ASN A 151 -18.23 -0.60 -1.64
N PHE A 152 -18.56 0.67 -1.44
CA PHE A 152 -19.89 1.23 -1.67
C PHE A 152 -20.16 1.42 -3.16
N LEU A 153 -21.44 1.30 -3.54
CA LEU A 153 -21.92 1.57 -4.90
C LEU A 153 -21.16 0.82 -6.02
N ALA A 154 -20.55 -0.31 -5.70
CA ALA A 154 -19.88 -1.15 -6.69
C ALA A 154 -20.89 -1.67 -7.73
N GLY A 155 -20.63 -1.37 -9.00
CA GLY A 155 -21.40 -1.82 -10.16
C GLY A 155 -20.50 -2.10 -11.36
N TYR A 156 -21.08 -2.17 -12.56
CA TYR A 156 -20.34 -2.49 -13.77
C TYR A 156 -19.53 -1.29 -14.27
N TYR A 157 -20.17 -0.12 -14.40
CA TYR A 157 -19.52 1.09 -14.91
C TYR A 157 -18.74 1.82 -13.82
N PHE A 158 -19.37 2.05 -12.66
CA PHE A 158 -18.70 2.61 -11.49
C PHE A 158 -18.18 1.48 -10.61
N LYS A 159 -16.86 1.39 -10.42
CA LYS A 159 -16.23 0.31 -9.63
C LYS A 159 -16.38 0.50 -8.11
N GLY A 160 -17.09 1.53 -7.69
CA GLY A 160 -17.43 1.82 -6.31
C GLY A 160 -16.47 2.79 -5.64
N LEU A 161 -16.93 3.28 -4.49
CA LEU A 161 -16.18 4.07 -3.52
C LEU A 161 -15.79 3.13 -2.39
N SER A 162 -14.51 2.80 -2.27
CA SER A 162 -14.02 1.97 -1.18
C SER A 162 -13.59 2.84 -0.02
N LEU A 163 -14.10 2.54 1.17
CA LEU A 163 -13.69 3.16 2.43
C LEU A 163 -13.13 2.06 3.33
N GLY A 164 -12.05 2.35 4.04
CA GLY A 164 -11.47 1.40 4.97
C GLY A 164 -10.79 2.04 6.16
N TYR A 165 -10.62 1.22 7.18
CA TYR A 165 -10.05 1.60 8.46
C TYR A 165 -9.05 0.55 8.91
N ASN A 166 -7.94 1.02 9.49
CA ASN A 166 -7.05 0.18 10.27
C ASN A 166 -7.14 0.58 11.73
N LEU A 167 -7.21 -0.39 12.63
CA LEU A 167 -6.92 -0.20 14.05
C LEU A 167 -5.56 -0.82 14.34
N LYS A 168 -4.67 -0.06 14.97
CA LYS A 168 -3.31 -0.48 15.25
C LYS A 168 -2.96 -0.31 16.72
N THR A 169 -2.21 -1.27 17.23
CA THR A 169 -1.51 -1.16 18.51
C THR A 169 -0.04 -1.49 18.28
N ALA A 170 0.86 -0.79 18.95
CA ALA A 170 2.29 -1.05 18.86
C ALA A 170 2.94 -1.01 20.24
N PHE A 171 3.95 -1.84 20.42
CA PHE A 171 4.80 -1.86 21.61
C PHE A 171 6.26 -1.62 21.20
N ARG A 172 6.86 -0.60 21.80
CA ARG A 172 8.29 -0.29 21.70
C ARG A 172 8.98 -0.81 22.94
N SER A 173 9.86 -1.79 22.78
CA SER A 173 10.67 -2.36 23.85
C SER A 173 12.07 -1.76 23.82
N MET A 174 12.49 -1.22 24.96
CA MET A 174 13.85 -0.74 25.19
C MET A 174 14.59 -1.70 26.15
N PRO A 175 15.88 -2.00 25.90
CA PRO A 175 16.67 -2.75 26.86
C PRO A 175 17.00 -1.89 28.09
N ASP A 176 17.27 -2.53 29.23
CA ASP A 176 17.83 -1.84 30.39
C ASP A 176 19.23 -1.31 30.05
N TYR A 177 19.55 -0.12 30.57
CA TYR A 177 20.86 0.53 30.37
C TYR A 177 21.69 0.53 31.66
N ALA A 178 23.00 0.75 31.51
CA ALA A 178 23.95 0.79 32.62
C ALA A 178 24.08 2.21 33.21
N ASP A 179 24.35 2.27 34.51
CA ASP A 179 24.73 3.51 35.16
C ASP A 179 26.11 3.97 34.67
N ASN A 180 26.23 5.26 34.31
CA ASN A 180 27.46 5.81 33.74
C ASN A 180 28.65 5.84 34.70
N ASP A 181 28.40 5.84 36.02
CA ASP A 181 29.44 5.93 37.05
C ASP A 181 29.83 4.53 37.55
N THR A 182 28.87 3.61 37.68
CA THR A 182 29.13 2.26 38.23
C THR A 182 29.24 1.14 37.19
N ASN A 183 28.81 1.39 35.95
CA ASN A 183 28.60 0.39 34.90
C ASN A 183 27.61 -0.75 35.28
N GLU A 184 26.86 -0.60 36.38
CA GLU A 184 25.86 -1.58 36.78
C GLU A 184 24.54 -1.36 36.01
N ILE A 185 23.90 -2.44 35.57
CA ILE A 185 22.61 -2.36 34.87
C ILE A 185 21.54 -1.84 35.83
N ILE A 186 20.86 -0.76 35.45
CA ILE A 186 19.73 -0.21 36.20
C ILE A 186 18.49 -1.03 35.85
N ALA A 187 18.11 -1.94 36.75
CA ALA A 187 16.98 -2.83 36.54
C ALA A 187 15.66 -2.06 36.32
N GLY A 188 14.94 -2.37 35.23
CA GLY A 188 13.64 -1.75 34.90
C GLY A 188 13.74 -0.41 34.17
N SER A 189 14.95 0.10 33.93
CA SER A 189 15.20 1.34 33.20
C SER A 189 14.79 1.29 31.72
N GLY A 190 14.79 0.10 31.11
CA GLY A 190 14.29 -0.15 29.77
C GLY A 190 12.77 -0.15 29.72
N LEU A 191 12.09 -0.71 30.73
CA LEU A 191 10.63 -0.65 30.82
C LEU A 191 10.12 0.79 30.95
N ALA A 192 10.84 1.63 31.70
CA ALA A 192 10.53 3.05 31.84
C ALA A 192 10.59 3.84 30.51
N GLN A 193 11.46 3.45 29.57
CA GLN A 193 11.57 4.06 28.24
C GLN A 193 10.74 3.35 27.15
N SER A 194 10.23 2.16 27.47
CA SER A 194 9.35 1.42 26.58
C SER A 194 8.01 2.14 26.43
N ALA A 195 7.35 1.95 25.30
CA ALA A 195 6.13 2.68 24.98
C ALA A 195 5.04 1.77 24.39
N VAL A 196 3.78 2.11 24.65
CA VAL A 196 2.61 1.52 24.00
C VAL A 196 1.93 2.61 23.17
N ALA A 197 1.62 2.31 21.91
CA ALA A 197 0.88 3.20 21.04
C ALA A 197 -0.45 2.58 20.60
N VAL A 198 -1.49 3.41 20.53
CA VAL A 198 -2.78 3.06 19.94
C VAL A 198 -3.10 4.09 18.87
N MET A 199 -3.41 3.63 17.67
CA MET A 199 -3.63 4.50 16.52
C MET A 199 -4.58 3.88 15.50
N ALA A 200 -5.08 4.72 14.60
CA ALA A 200 -5.96 4.30 13.52
C ALA A 200 -5.54 4.93 12.19
N ASP A 201 -5.86 4.24 11.09
CA ASP A 201 -5.84 4.82 9.76
C ASP A 201 -7.26 4.88 9.18
N ALA A 202 -7.51 5.86 8.32
CA ALA A 202 -8.70 5.92 7.49
C ALA A 202 -8.30 6.13 6.03
N GLY A 203 -8.93 5.40 5.13
CA GLY A 203 -8.59 5.40 3.71
C GLY A 203 -9.82 5.43 2.83
N LEU A 204 -9.64 6.06 1.67
CA LEU A 204 -10.59 6.13 0.58
C LEU A 204 -9.88 5.70 -0.70
N LEU A 205 -10.56 4.91 -1.52
CA LEU A 205 -10.06 4.50 -2.84
C LEU A 205 -11.18 4.59 -3.86
N LEU A 206 -10.94 5.41 -4.88
CA LEU A 206 -11.80 5.60 -6.04
C LEU A 206 -11.17 4.95 -7.26
N ARG A 207 -12.00 4.32 -8.10
CA ARG A 207 -11.54 3.55 -9.24
C ARG A 207 -12.42 3.80 -10.46
N PHE A 208 -11.80 4.20 -11.57
CA PHE A 208 -12.50 4.61 -12.79
C PHE A 208 -11.79 4.10 -14.04
N ASN A 209 -12.50 4.18 -15.17
CA ASN A 209 -11.86 4.13 -16.48
C ASN A 209 -11.70 5.56 -17.00
N ALA A 210 -10.49 5.96 -17.38
CA ALA A 210 -10.20 7.24 -17.98
C ALA A 210 -9.26 7.05 -19.18
N ALA A 211 -9.62 7.56 -20.36
CA ALA A 211 -8.82 7.46 -21.60
C ALA A 211 -8.28 6.05 -21.92
N LYS A 212 -9.03 5.00 -21.53
CA LYS A 212 -8.59 3.61 -21.62
C LYS A 212 -8.72 3.08 -23.05
N ARG A 213 -7.59 2.71 -23.67
CA ARG A 213 -7.53 2.22 -25.06
C ARG A 213 -7.31 0.70 -25.18
N TYR A 214 -7.63 -0.04 -24.13
CA TYR A 214 -7.46 -1.49 -24.10
C TYR A 214 -8.65 -2.17 -23.42
N ALA A 215 -9.06 -3.33 -23.94
CA ALA A 215 -10.12 -4.12 -23.34
C ALA A 215 -9.64 -4.69 -22.00
N SER A 216 -10.29 -4.31 -20.89
CA SER A 216 -10.10 -4.94 -19.57
C SER A 216 -11.27 -4.53 -18.68
N ARG A 217 -11.68 -5.40 -17.75
CA ARG A 217 -12.67 -5.06 -16.74
C ARG A 217 -12.08 -4.23 -15.59
N GLU A 218 -10.77 -4.34 -15.36
CA GLU A 218 -10.07 -3.61 -14.31
C GLU A 218 -10.00 -2.11 -14.62
N PRO A 219 -10.29 -1.23 -13.65
CA PRO A 219 -10.14 0.22 -13.82
C PRO A 219 -8.68 0.57 -14.12
N ASN A 220 -8.45 1.54 -15.01
CA ASN A 220 -7.10 1.98 -15.36
C ASN A 220 -6.65 3.25 -14.63
N LEU A 221 -7.57 3.97 -13.98
CA LEU A 221 -7.25 5.10 -13.11
C LEU A 221 -7.75 4.81 -11.69
N LYS A 222 -6.90 5.00 -10.71
CA LYS A 222 -7.24 4.89 -9.29
C LYS A 222 -6.73 6.11 -8.54
N ILE A 223 -7.53 6.60 -7.60
CA ILE A 223 -7.19 7.74 -6.74
C ILE A 223 -7.44 7.31 -5.30
N GLY A 224 -6.41 7.41 -4.47
CA GLY A 224 -6.45 7.07 -3.06
C GLY A 224 -6.19 8.29 -2.18
N LEU A 225 -6.91 8.40 -1.08
CA LEU A 225 -6.66 9.37 -0.01
C LEU A 225 -6.55 8.60 1.30
N THR A 226 -5.57 8.89 2.13
CA THR A 226 -5.38 8.19 3.40
C THR A 226 -4.89 9.14 4.49
N VAL A 227 -5.37 8.94 5.70
CA VAL A 227 -4.81 9.49 6.92
C VAL A 227 -4.28 8.30 7.71
N SER A 228 -2.98 8.29 8.00
CA SER A 228 -2.31 7.18 8.69
C SER A 228 -1.86 7.57 10.10
N ASN A 229 -1.86 6.61 11.01
CA ASN A 229 -1.29 6.68 12.36
C ASN A 229 -1.89 7.81 13.22
N LEU A 230 -3.19 8.06 13.12
CA LEU A 230 -3.90 9.00 13.99
C LEU A 230 -4.04 8.36 15.38
N GLY A 231 -3.35 8.89 16.40
CA GLY A 231 -3.36 8.30 17.72
C GLY A 231 -2.37 8.93 18.69
N ALA A 232 -2.05 8.17 19.74
CA ALA A 232 -1.13 8.58 20.79
C ALA A 232 -0.26 7.40 21.28
N ALA A 233 0.89 7.73 21.84
CA ALA A 233 1.79 6.80 22.50
C ALA A 233 2.01 7.20 23.95
N PHE A 234 2.28 6.21 24.80
CA PHE A 234 2.48 6.39 26.23
C PHE A 234 3.72 5.64 26.68
N THR A 235 4.54 6.26 27.52
CA THR A 235 5.80 5.74 28.07
C THR A 235 5.88 5.99 29.58
N GLY A 236 7.02 5.69 30.23
CA GLY A 236 7.21 5.89 31.67
C GLY A 236 6.75 4.73 32.54
N PHE A 237 6.56 3.53 31.98
CA PHE A 237 6.06 2.37 32.72
C PHE A 237 7.04 1.93 33.83
N GLY A 238 6.56 1.87 35.08
CA GLY A 238 7.40 1.49 36.22
C GLY A 238 8.36 2.59 36.69
N SER A 239 8.30 3.79 36.11
CA SER A 239 9.07 4.95 36.58
C SER A 239 8.38 5.65 37.75
N ASP A 240 9.15 6.36 38.59
CA ASP A 240 8.63 7.16 39.70
C ASP A 240 7.70 8.29 39.23
N GLY A 241 7.87 8.77 38.00
CA GLY A 241 7.04 9.80 37.38
C GLY A 241 5.71 9.29 36.82
N GLY A 242 5.50 7.97 36.79
CA GLY A 242 4.31 7.35 36.23
C GLY A 242 4.22 7.40 34.70
N VAL A 243 3.08 6.97 34.16
CA VAL A 243 2.86 6.92 32.71
C VAL A 243 2.59 8.32 32.16
N THR A 244 3.32 8.69 31.11
CA THR A 244 3.24 9.99 30.45
C THR A 244 3.01 9.82 28.94
N LEU A 245 2.64 10.91 28.26
CA LEU A 245 2.51 10.93 26.80
C LEU A 245 3.92 10.89 26.19
N ASP A 246 4.14 9.94 25.28
CA ASP A 246 5.38 9.81 24.50
C ASP A 246 5.39 10.77 23.30
N ASP A 247 6.49 10.81 22.55
CA ASP A 247 6.58 11.59 21.31
C ASP A 247 5.41 11.31 20.34
N PRO A 248 4.98 12.32 19.55
CA PRO A 248 3.86 12.16 18.63
C PRO A 248 4.12 11.04 17.63
N LEU A 249 3.07 10.31 17.28
CA LEU A 249 3.14 9.28 16.25
C LEU A 249 3.38 9.90 14.87
N PRO A 250 3.95 9.15 13.90
CA PRO A 250 4.20 9.63 12.56
C PRO A 250 2.90 9.66 11.75
N THR A 251 2.00 10.58 12.12
CA THR A 251 0.74 10.82 11.43
C THR A 251 0.99 11.50 10.09
N ARG A 252 0.32 11.05 9.04
CA ARG A 252 0.45 11.64 7.70
C ARG A 252 -0.85 11.58 6.92
N ILE A 253 -1.05 12.56 6.06
CA ILE A 253 -2.09 12.59 5.03
C ILE A 253 -1.42 12.29 3.69
N ALA A 254 -1.95 11.34 2.92
CA ALA A 254 -1.41 10.93 1.63
C ALA A 254 -2.49 10.96 0.55
N LEU A 255 -2.17 11.54 -0.62
CA LEU A 255 -2.97 11.51 -1.84
C LEU A 255 -2.17 10.79 -2.92
N GLY A 256 -2.69 9.66 -3.41
CA GLY A 256 -2.05 8.85 -4.44
C GLY A 256 -2.91 8.73 -5.68
N VAL A 257 -2.29 8.75 -6.86
CA VAL A 257 -2.93 8.49 -8.15
C VAL A 257 -2.14 7.42 -8.89
N SER A 258 -2.82 6.37 -9.34
CA SER A 258 -2.20 5.38 -10.23
C SER A 258 -2.94 5.28 -11.55
N TYR A 259 -2.18 5.15 -12.63
CA TYR A 259 -2.68 5.08 -13.99
C TYR A 259 -1.98 3.96 -14.77
N ARG A 260 -2.78 3.02 -15.28
CA ARG A 260 -2.34 1.95 -16.18
C ARG A 260 -2.52 2.42 -17.62
N ILE A 261 -1.43 2.87 -18.23
CA ILE A 261 -1.43 3.48 -19.58
C ILE A 261 -1.84 2.45 -20.63
N ILE A 262 -1.22 1.29 -20.55
CA ILE A 262 -1.50 0.07 -21.31
C ILE A 262 -1.43 -1.11 -20.33
N ARG A 263 -1.97 -2.27 -20.70
CA ARG A 263 -1.99 -3.46 -19.82
C ARG A 263 -0.67 -3.70 -19.06
N PRO A 264 0.52 -3.67 -19.69
CA PRO A 264 1.77 -3.94 -18.97
C PRO A 264 2.36 -2.75 -18.20
N VAL A 265 1.96 -1.50 -18.47
CA VAL A 265 2.63 -0.31 -17.92
C VAL A 265 1.73 0.41 -16.94
N LEU A 266 2.17 0.45 -15.69
CA LEU A 266 1.57 1.23 -14.61
C LEU A 266 2.52 2.36 -14.20
N VAL A 267 1.93 3.53 -13.93
CA VAL A 267 2.60 4.68 -13.32
C VAL A 267 1.80 5.10 -12.10
N SER A 268 2.49 5.55 -11.05
CA SER A 268 1.89 6.03 -9.82
C SER A 268 2.62 7.27 -9.33
N LEU A 269 1.85 8.19 -8.75
CA LEU A 269 2.31 9.41 -8.12
C LEU A 269 1.64 9.52 -6.75
N GLU A 270 2.38 10.00 -5.76
CA GLU A 270 1.87 10.18 -4.40
C GLU A 270 2.44 11.45 -3.80
N PHE A 271 1.59 12.19 -3.10
CA PHE A 271 1.96 13.33 -2.28
C PHE A 271 1.61 13.03 -0.83
N ARG A 272 2.48 13.40 0.11
CA ARG A 272 2.26 13.20 1.54
C ARG A 272 2.59 14.44 2.33
N GLN A 273 1.77 14.70 3.34
CA GLN A 273 2.01 15.73 4.34
C GLN A 273 2.03 15.07 5.72
N PRO A 274 3.20 14.99 6.38
CA PRO A 274 3.29 14.67 7.80
C PRO A 274 2.56 15.71 8.64
N VAL A 275 1.96 15.28 9.75
CA VAL A 275 1.25 16.17 10.69
C VAL A 275 1.64 15.77 12.11
N ASN A 276 2.24 16.69 12.85
CA ASN A 276 2.51 16.49 14.27
C ASN A 276 1.23 16.84 15.06
N LEU A 277 0.63 15.81 15.71
CA LEU A 277 -0.64 15.95 16.42
C LEU A 277 -0.53 16.67 17.77
N GLN A 278 0.68 16.76 18.34
CA GLN A 278 0.92 17.46 19.60
C GLN A 278 1.23 18.94 19.35
N ASN A 279 2.06 19.23 18.34
CA ASN A 279 2.36 20.58 17.90
C ASN A 279 2.37 20.68 16.36
N VAL A 280 1.31 21.24 15.79
CA VAL A 280 1.17 21.35 14.32
C VAL A 280 2.29 22.16 13.67
N SER A 281 2.89 23.13 14.37
CA SER A 281 4.01 23.94 13.85
C SER A 281 5.31 23.14 13.68
N GLU A 282 5.42 22.00 14.36
CA GLU A 282 6.52 21.04 14.27
C GLU A 282 6.18 19.88 13.31
N SER A 283 5.21 20.07 12.41
CA SER A 283 4.93 19.09 11.36
C SER A 283 6.09 19.02 10.37
N GLY A 284 6.44 17.80 9.97
CA GLY A 284 7.45 17.58 8.94
C GLY A 284 7.07 18.18 7.58
N SER A 285 8.08 18.36 6.75
CA SER A 285 7.96 18.82 5.37
C SER A 285 7.22 17.81 4.51
N TRP A 286 6.61 18.29 3.43
CA TRP A 286 5.93 17.43 2.47
C TRP A 286 6.90 16.44 1.82
N SER A 287 6.36 15.34 1.30
CA SER A 287 7.11 14.39 0.46
C SER A 287 6.31 13.99 -0.77
N ALA A 288 7.02 13.58 -1.82
CA ALA A 288 6.43 13.13 -3.06
C ALA A 288 7.11 11.85 -3.54
N ALA A 289 6.31 10.89 -4.01
CA ALA A 289 6.81 9.65 -4.57
C ALA A 289 6.26 9.42 -5.97
N ALA A 290 7.06 8.76 -6.79
CA ALA A 290 6.69 8.30 -8.12
C ALA A 290 7.15 6.86 -8.31
N GLY A 291 6.32 6.04 -8.96
CA GLY A 291 6.62 4.64 -9.22
C GLY A 291 6.16 4.22 -10.60
N THR A 292 6.87 3.28 -11.21
CA THR A 292 6.45 2.63 -12.45
C THR A 292 6.66 1.13 -12.38
N GLU A 293 5.70 0.40 -12.92
CA GLU A 293 5.78 -1.04 -13.11
C GLU A 293 5.63 -1.35 -14.59
N ILE A 294 6.50 -2.23 -15.08
CA ILE A 294 6.45 -2.80 -16.43
C ILE A 294 6.34 -4.31 -16.27
N ARG A 295 5.16 -4.84 -16.56
CA ARG A 295 4.92 -6.28 -16.64
C ARG A 295 5.43 -6.78 -17.99
N ILE A 296 6.49 -7.56 -17.97
CA ILE A 296 7.15 -8.06 -19.19
C ILE A 296 6.47 -9.36 -19.65
N THR A 297 6.12 -10.23 -18.70
CA THR A 297 5.34 -11.46 -18.91
C THR A 297 4.29 -11.60 -17.81
N ASP A 298 3.41 -12.60 -17.92
CA ASP A 298 2.42 -12.87 -16.87
C ASP A 298 3.05 -13.31 -15.53
N PHE A 299 4.31 -13.76 -15.57
CA PHE A 299 5.04 -14.21 -14.39
C PHE A 299 6.20 -13.29 -13.98
N PHE A 300 6.53 -12.26 -14.77
CA PHE A 300 7.66 -11.38 -14.48
C PHE A 300 7.31 -9.91 -14.69
N ALA A 301 7.58 -9.10 -13.67
CA ALA A 301 7.44 -7.65 -13.73
C ALA A 301 8.67 -6.96 -13.14
N PHE A 302 9.01 -5.81 -13.71
CA PHE A 302 10.05 -4.93 -13.22
C PHE A 302 9.42 -3.67 -12.63
N GLN A 303 9.94 -3.20 -11.50
CA GLN A 303 9.49 -2.00 -10.83
C GLN A 303 10.65 -1.03 -10.63
N ALA A 304 10.36 0.26 -10.73
CA ALA A 304 11.27 1.32 -10.34
C ALA A 304 10.49 2.43 -9.64
N GLY A 305 11.13 3.12 -8.72
CA GLY A 305 10.51 4.22 -8.00
C GLY A 305 11.49 5.22 -7.41
N PHE A 306 10.94 6.37 -7.07
CA PHE A 306 11.63 7.51 -6.51
C PHE A 306 10.77 8.11 -5.40
N LEU A 307 11.38 8.43 -4.27
CA LEU A 307 10.76 9.15 -3.16
C LEU A 307 11.64 10.36 -2.83
N LEU A 308 11.05 11.53 -2.91
CA LEU A 308 11.61 12.77 -2.39
C LEU A 308 11.01 13.04 -1.02
N GLN A 309 11.84 12.93 0.02
CA GLN A 309 11.43 13.21 1.40
C GLN A 309 12.60 13.89 2.10
N GLY A 310 12.44 15.19 2.35
CA GLY A 310 13.50 16.00 2.94
C GLY A 310 14.78 16.01 2.09
N GLY A 311 15.93 16.09 2.76
CA GLY A 311 17.25 16.03 2.14
C GLY A 311 17.73 14.63 1.76
N ASN A 312 16.94 13.58 1.99
CA ASN A 312 17.31 12.19 1.72
C ASN A 312 16.43 11.59 0.59
N PRO A 313 16.80 11.80 -0.69
CA PRO A 313 16.09 11.16 -1.79
C PRO A 313 16.32 9.65 -1.77
N ARG A 314 15.29 8.90 -2.18
CA ARG A 314 15.33 7.44 -2.23
C ARG A 314 14.99 6.94 -3.63
N PHE A 315 15.84 6.06 -4.15
CA PHE A 315 15.64 5.37 -5.42
C PHE A 315 15.45 3.89 -5.13
N SER A 316 14.39 3.29 -5.68
CA SER A 316 14.11 1.87 -5.47
C SER A 316 13.96 1.18 -6.82
N ILE A 317 14.48 -0.04 -6.90
CA ILE A 317 14.27 -0.95 -8.02
C ILE A 317 13.83 -2.30 -7.47
N GLY A 318 12.99 -3.01 -8.21
CA GLY A 318 12.53 -4.32 -7.82
C GLY A 318 12.13 -5.19 -8.99
N SER A 319 11.98 -6.46 -8.69
CA SER A 319 11.50 -7.46 -9.64
C SER A 319 10.53 -8.39 -8.95
N GLU A 320 9.43 -8.69 -9.62
CA GLU A 320 8.38 -9.60 -9.16
C GLU A 320 8.33 -10.84 -10.04
N PHE A 321 8.27 -12.01 -9.41
CA PHE A 321 8.22 -13.33 -10.05
C PHE A 321 6.99 -14.10 -9.54
N ALA A 322 6.08 -14.48 -10.43
CA ALA A 322 4.96 -15.37 -10.10
C ALA A 322 5.34 -16.82 -10.41
N VAL A 323 5.34 -17.67 -9.38
CA VAL A 323 5.61 -19.10 -9.46
C VAL A 323 4.39 -19.83 -8.89
N SER A 324 3.54 -20.36 -9.79
CA SER A 324 2.24 -20.94 -9.41
C SER A 324 1.39 -19.92 -8.63
N SER A 325 0.92 -20.26 -7.44
CA SER A 325 0.16 -19.35 -6.55
C SER A 325 1.03 -18.44 -5.67
N CYS A 326 2.36 -18.51 -5.78
CA CYS A 326 3.30 -17.69 -5.01
C CYS A 326 3.84 -16.55 -5.87
N ILE A 327 3.94 -15.36 -5.30
CA ILE A 327 4.56 -14.18 -5.90
C ILE A 327 5.73 -13.77 -5.01
N LEU A 328 6.93 -13.84 -5.58
CA LEU A 328 8.16 -13.42 -4.94
C LEU A 328 8.51 -12.01 -5.42
N ASN A 329 8.95 -11.13 -4.53
CA ASN A 329 9.53 -9.85 -4.92
C ASN A 329 10.87 -9.65 -4.22
N VAL A 330 11.83 -9.13 -4.98
CA VAL A 330 13.15 -8.74 -4.53
C VAL A 330 13.35 -7.29 -4.90
N ASN A 331 13.80 -6.48 -3.96
CA ASN A 331 14.07 -5.06 -4.18
C ASN A 331 15.33 -4.58 -3.50
N TYR A 332 15.91 -3.57 -4.10
CA TYR A 332 17.01 -2.81 -3.57
C TYR A 332 16.63 -1.33 -3.52
N THR A 333 16.95 -0.69 -2.41
CA THR A 333 16.68 0.72 -2.18
C THR A 333 17.99 1.45 -1.91
N LEU A 334 18.26 2.48 -2.71
CA LEU A 334 19.39 3.39 -2.56
C LEU A 334 18.92 4.72 -1.95
N ASP A 335 19.55 5.14 -0.87
CA ASP A 335 19.43 6.47 -0.27
C ASP A 335 20.74 6.87 0.42
N LEU A 336 20.77 8.01 1.13
CA LEU A 336 21.98 8.49 1.82
C LEU A 336 22.44 7.59 3.00
N THR A 337 21.61 6.65 3.44
CA THR A 337 21.96 5.68 4.49
C THR A 337 22.44 4.33 3.94
N SER A 338 22.26 4.12 2.64
CA SER A 338 22.56 2.85 1.99
C SER A 338 24.05 2.74 1.67
N SER A 339 24.54 1.51 1.49
CA SER A 339 25.88 1.19 1.03
C SER A 339 25.82 0.10 -0.02
N LEU A 340 26.73 0.17 -1.01
CA LEU A 340 26.94 -0.88 -2.01
C LEU A 340 28.10 -1.81 -1.61
N ASN A 341 28.87 -1.45 -0.58
CA ASN A 341 29.99 -2.23 -0.09
C ASN A 341 30.15 -2.04 1.43
N PRO A 342 29.55 -2.92 2.26
CA PRO A 342 28.70 -4.05 1.87
C PRO A 342 27.34 -3.58 1.35
N LEU A 343 26.72 -4.40 0.48
CA LEU A 343 25.36 -4.16 0.00
C LEU A 343 24.38 -4.27 1.17
N ASN A 344 23.63 -3.22 1.45
CA ASN A 344 22.59 -3.20 2.50
C ASN A 344 21.23 -2.78 1.90
N ARG A 345 20.14 -2.84 2.69
CA ARG A 345 18.81 -2.40 2.26
C ARG A 345 18.19 -3.18 1.10
N ILE A 346 18.13 -4.50 1.33
CA ILE A 346 17.45 -5.45 0.45
C ILE A 346 16.19 -5.89 1.15
N SER A 347 15.08 -5.91 0.42
CA SER A 347 13.86 -6.55 0.91
C SER A 347 13.46 -7.73 0.03
N LEU A 348 12.92 -8.74 0.69
CA LEU A 348 12.41 -9.97 0.12
C LEU A 348 10.98 -10.15 0.59
N SER A 349 10.09 -10.53 -0.32
CA SER A 349 8.73 -10.89 0.06
C SER A 349 8.25 -12.10 -0.68
N ALA A 350 7.41 -12.88 -0.01
CA ALA A 350 6.69 -14.01 -0.57
C ALA A 350 5.21 -13.84 -0.26
N LYS A 351 4.39 -13.69 -1.31
CA LYS A 351 2.94 -13.50 -1.25
C LYS A 351 2.27 -14.75 -1.82
N MET A 352 1.44 -15.43 -1.05
CA MET A 352 0.63 -16.56 -1.53
C MET A 352 -0.81 -16.12 -1.80
N LYS A 353 -1.28 -16.43 -3.01
CA LYS A 353 -2.69 -16.26 -3.41
C LYS A 353 -3.47 -17.51 -3.01
N LEU A 354 -4.46 -17.35 -2.13
CA LEU A 354 -5.30 -18.43 -1.61
C LEU A 354 -6.64 -18.57 -2.38
N GLY A 355 -6.79 -17.85 -3.48
CA GLY A 355 -8.01 -17.85 -4.31
C GLY A 355 -8.94 -16.68 -4.00
N ASP A 356 -10.06 -16.60 -4.71
CA ASP A 356 -10.99 -15.47 -4.69
C ASP A 356 -12.35 -15.81 -4.03
N GLY A 357 -12.46 -16.97 -3.38
CA GLY A 357 -13.68 -17.42 -2.73
C GLY A 357 -14.88 -17.58 -3.67
N GLY A 358 -14.67 -17.92 -4.94
CA GLY A 358 -15.74 -18.17 -5.92
C GLY A 358 -16.31 -16.91 -6.57
N ARG A 359 -15.67 -15.75 -6.38
CA ARG A 359 -16.11 -14.48 -6.98
C ARG A 359 -16.03 -14.49 -8.50
N ALA A 360 -14.95 -15.04 -9.07
CA ALA A 360 -14.78 -15.18 -10.52
C ALA A 360 -15.80 -16.15 -11.11
N GLU A 361 -16.10 -17.26 -10.44
CA GLU A 361 -17.15 -18.19 -10.87
C GLU A 361 -18.53 -17.52 -10.88
N LYS A 362 -18.87 -16.79 -9.81
CA LYS A 362 -20.10 -16.00 -9.74
C LYS A 362 -20.16 -14.98 -10.88
N GLN A 363 -19.05 -14.29 -11.17
CA GLN A 363 -18.99 -13.33 -12.26
C GLN A 363 -19.14 -13.99 -13.63
N ALA A 364 -18.56 -15.18 -13.83
CA ALA A 364 -18.70 -15.93 -15.07
C ALA A 364 -20.16 -16.32 -15.34
N ARG A 365 -20.90 -16.76 -14.31
CA ARG A 365 -22.35 -17.01 -14.42
C ARG A 365 -23.15 -15.76 -14.79
N ILE A 366 -22.83 -14.60 -14.21
CA ILE A 366 -23.48 -13.33 -14.58
C ILE A 366 -23.23 -13.02 -16.06
N ASP A 367 -21.98 -13.18 -16.52
CA ASP A 367 -21.62 -12.92 -17.91
C ASP A 367 -22.31 -13.91 -18.86
N GLU A 368 -22.47 -15.18 -18.45
CA GLU A 368 -23.18 -16.22 -19.20
C GLU A 368 -24.66 -15.87 -19.41
N PHE A 369 -25.40 -15.59 -18.33
CA PHE A 369 -26.81 -15.17 -18.41
C PHE A 369 -26.98 -13.88 -19.21
N TYR A 370 -26.04 -12.94 -19.11
CA TYR A 370 -26.12 -11.70 -19.87
C TYR A 370 -25.98 -11.95 -21.37
N ASN A 371 -25.03 -12.80 -21.76
CA ASN A 371 -24.81 -13.19 -23.14
C ASN A 371 -25.96 -14.04 -23.71
N GLU A 372 -26.60 -14.87 -22.87
CA GLU A 372 -27.84 -15.56 -23.23
C GLU A 372 -28.95 -14.56 -23.55
N GLY A 373 -29.20 -13.57 -22.68
CA GLY A 373 -30.22 -12.56 -22.95
C GLY A 373 -29.93 -11.72 -24.20
N LEU A 374 -28.65 -11.43 -24.49
CA LEU A 374 -28.26 -10.78 -25.76
C LEU A 374 -28.59 -11.65 -26.99
N ARG A 375 -28.44 -12.98 -26.89
CA ARG A 375 -28.77 -13.91 -27.98
C ARG A 375 -30.28 -13.98 -28.21
N SER A 376 -31.09 -14.14 -27.16
CA SER A 376 -32.55 -14.14 -27.28
C SER A 376 -33.08 -12.78 -27.79
N TYR A 377 -32.49 -11.67 -27.32
CA TYR A 377 -32.85 -10.33 -27.82
C TYR A 377 -32.57 -10.19 -29.33
N ALA A 378 -31.43 -10.71 -29.81
CA ALA A 378 -31.09 -10.71 -31.22
C ALA A 378 -32.02 -11.61 -32.07
N GLN A 379 -32.61 -12.64 -31.47
CA GLN A 379 -33.60 -13.53 -32.09
C GLN A 379 -35.04 -12.97 -32.05
N GLY A 380 -35.26 -11.86 -31.34
CA GLY A 380 -36.58 -11.23 -31.18
C GLY A 380 -37.40 -11.80 -30.01
N GLU A 381 -36.83 -12.72 -29.23
CA GLU A 381 -37.44 -13.36 -28.07
C GLU A 381 -37.28 -12.46 -26.84
N LEU A 382 -38.01 -11.34 -26.82
CA LEU A 382 -37.84 -10.28 -25.81
C LEU A 382 -38.16 -10.74 -24.38
N GLU A 383 -39.14 -11.63 -24.22
CA GLU A 383 -39.54 -12.15 -22.90
C GLU A 383 -38.45 -13.05 -22.30
N GLU A 384 -37.85 -13.92 -23.11
CA GLU A 384 -36.74 -14.79 -22.71
C GLU A 384 -35.48 -13.97 -22.40
N ALA A 385 -35.20 -12.93 -23.21
CA ALA A 385 -34.10 -12.00 -22.95
C ALA A 385 -34.25 -11.31 -21.58
N ILE A 386 -35.46 -10.82 -21.27
CA ILE A 386 -35.75 -10.20 -19.96
C ILE A 386 -35.61 -11.23 -18.83
N ALA A 387 -36.03 -12.48 -19.03
CA ALA A 387 -35.88 -13.53 -18.03
C ALA A 387 -34.40 -13.81 -17.72
N ALA A 388 -33.56 -14.00 -18.74
CA ALA A 388 -32.12 -14.22 -18.57
C ALA A 388 -31.43 -13.03 -17.87
N TRP A 389 -31.78 -11.79 -18.21
CA TRP A 389 -31.24 -10.61 -17.53
C TRP A 389 -31.75 -10.45 -16.10
N ARG A 390 -32.94 -10.96 -15.76
CA ARG A 390 -33.41 -11.01 -14.36
C ARG A 390 -32.57 -11.98 -13.53
N GLU A 391 -32.15 -13.11 -14.09
CA GLU A 391 -31.19 -14.03 -13.43
C GLU A 391 -29.84 -13.34 -13.16
N CYS A 392 -29.37 -12.48 -14.08
CA CYS A 392 -28.19 -11.64 -13.82
C CYS A 392 -28.39 -10.77 -12.57
N LEU A 393 -29.55 -10.11 -12.45
CA LEU A 393 -29.87 -9.22 -11.33
C LEU A 393 -30.14 -9.97 -10.02
N ALA A 394 -30.54 -11.23 -10.08
CA ALA A 394 -30.62 -12.10 -8.90
C ALA A 394 -29.22 -12.39 -8.32
N LEU A 395 -28.20 -12.55 -9.18
CA LEU A 395 -26.81 -12.75 -8.76
C LEU A 395 -26.12 -11.45 -8.38
N ASP A 396 -26.26 -10.40 -9.20
CA ASP A 396 -25.74 -9.06 -8.96
C ASP A 396 -26.80 -7.98 -9.22
N PRO A 397 -27.50 -7.53 -8.16
CA PRO A 397 -28.51 -6.47 -8.27
C PRO A 397 -27.99 -5.13 -8.77
N ARG A 398 -26.67 -4.93 -8.89
CA ARG A 398 -26.02 -3.71 -9.39
C ARG A 398 -25.36 -3.89 -10.76
N PHE A 399 -25.68 -4.97 -11.47
CA PHE A 399 -25.20 -5.15 -12.83
C PHE A 399 -25.93 -4.22 -13.82
N ASP A 400 -25.36 -3.02 -14.01
CA ASP A 400 -25.93 -1.95 -14.83
C ASP A 400 -26.32 -2.38 -16.26
N PRO A 401 -25.54 -3.20 -16.99
CA PRO A 401 -25.87 -3.60 -18.35
C PRO A 401 -27.20 -4.37 -18.44
N ALA A 402 -27.49 -5.26 -17.48
CA ALA A 402 -28.76 -5.99 -17.46
C ALA A 402 -29.94 -5.07 -17.15
N LYS A 403 -29.79 -4.08 -16.27
CA LYS A 403 -30.86 -3.10 -15.99
C LYS A 403 -31.24 -2.31 -17.24
N ASN A 404 -30.22 -1.79 -17.93
CA ASN A 404 -30.42 -1.01 -19.15
C ASN A 404 -31.03 -1.88 -20.26
N ALA A 405 -30.55 -3.12 -20.40
CA ALA A 405 -31.04 -4.07 -21.39
C ALA A 405 -32.52 -4.45 -21.13
N ILE A 406 -32.89 -4.74 -19.88
CA ILE A 406 -34.29 -5.02 -19.50
C ILE A 406 -35.18 -3.83 -19.84
N SER A 407 -34.77 -2.60 -19.49
CA SER A 407 -35.55 -1.40 -19.80
C SER A 407 -35.79 -1.26 -21.31
N ALA A 408 -34.74 -1.43 -22.11
CA ALA A 408 -34.83 -1.34 -23.57
C ALA A 408 -35.73 -2.45 -24.18
N ALA A 409 -35.63 -3.69 -23.68
CA ALA A 409 -36.48 -4.78 -24.15
C ALA A 409 -37.94 -4.62 -23.72
N GLN A 410 -38.20 -4.10 -22.51
CA GLN A 410 -39.56 -3.79 -22.05
C GLN A 410 -40.21 -2.70 -22.90
N GLU A 411 -39.47 -1.66 -23.25
CA GLU A 411 -39.94 -0.62 -24.19
C GLU A 411 -40.24 -1.21 -25.58
N SER A 412 -39.35 -2.07 -26.09
CA SER A 412 -39.54 -2.75 -27.37
C SER A 412 -40.80 -3.62 -27.36
N LEU A 413 -41.02 -4.40 -26.30
CA LEU A 413 -42.21 -5.24 -26.14
C LEU A 413 -43.49 -4.40 -26.09
N ARG A 414 -43.46 -3.28 -25.35
CA ARG A 414 -44.58 -2.34 -25.26
C ARG A 414 -44.95 -1.75 -26.61
N LEU A 415 -43.96 -1.38 -27.43
CA LEU A 415 -44.17 -0.86 -28.78
C LEU A 415 -44.80 -1.93 -29.69
N ILE A 416 -44.30 -3.17 -29.64
CA ILE A 416 -44.86 -4.29 -30.43
C ILE A 416 -46.32 -4.55 -30.06
N LEU A 417 -46.63 -4.59 -28.76
CA LEU A 417 -48.00 -4.77 -28.28
C LEU A 417 -48.91 -3.63 -28.75
N ARG A 418 -48.43 -2.38 -28.68
CA ARG A 418 -49.20 -1.22 -29.15
C ARG A 418 -49.46 -1.23 -30.64
N ILE A 419 -48.49 -1.66 -31.45
CA ILE A 419 -48.66 -1.81 -32.90
C ILE A 419 -49.71 -2.87 -33.19
N ARG A 420 -49.66 -4.01 -32.49
CA ARG A 420 -50.68 -5.07 -32.63
C ARG A 420 -52.07 -4.57 -32.26
N GLU A 421 -52.22 -3.84 -31.15
CA GLU A 421 -53.51 -3.24 -30.75
C GLU A 421 -54.08 -2.34 -31.84
N ILE A 422 -53.26 -1.47 -32.43
CA ILE A 422 -53.68 -0.57 -33.52
C ILE A 422 -54.08 -1.36 -34.76
N GLN A 423 -53.36 -2.46 -35.07
CA GLN A 423 -53.69 -3.33 -36.21
C GLN A 423 -54.95 -4.17 -36.00
N THR A 424 -55.42 -4.32 -34.75
CA THR A 424 -56.65 -5.05 -34.41
C THR A 424 -57.88 -4.16 -34.21
N LEU A 425 -57.70 -2.84 -34.21
CA LEU A 425 -58.80 -1.86 -34.17
C LEU A 425 -59.31 -1.61 -35.59
N ASP A 426 -60.18 -2.50 -36.07
CA ASP A 426 -61.10 -2.27 -37.20
C ASP A 426 -62.50 -1.92 -36.67
#